data_AF-A0A0G1TAZ5-F1
#
_entry.id   AF-A0A0G1TAZ5-F1
#
_cell.length_a   1.000
_cell.length_b   1.000
_cell.length_c   1.000
_cell.angle_alpha   90.00
_cell.angle_beta   90.00
_cell.angle_gamma   90.00
#
_symmetry.space_group_name_H-M   'P 1'
#
loop_
_entity.id
_entity.type
_entity.pdbx_description
1 polymer ?
#
loop_
_entity_poly.entity_id
_entity_poly.type
_entity_poly.pdbx_seq_one_letter_code
_entity_poly.pdbx_strand_id
1 'polypeptide(L)'
;KSMLAFGVESLYIFVWKQSLNYVALVINLITHPMLLLFLTGGLHRPKARNTERAILLTSAIAFGSTITPIVITKEKRGIVTDIALGLYFAFLGVSIIGIIGFLNAIQFHSVDIGIFLLFLLLVLYFGFRIRSSAYRMRFSSTKESFLRTLMELLLLPLISVGRWMSLRFENINIAVLVLDFFIEVPFRLLLRFLDIFTRLLERKRDEIYTP
;
A
#
# COMPACT_ATOMS: atom_id res chain seq x y z
N LYS A 1 -9.58 20.72 11.33
CA LYS A 1 -8.94 21.62 10.33
C LYS A 1 -7.53 22.03 10.76
N SER A 2 -7.32 22.52 11.99
CA SER A 2 -5.97 22.90 12.49
C SER A 2 -4.95 21.73 12.54
N MET A 3 -5.36 20.53 12.97
CA MET A 3 -4.48 19.34 12.98
C MET A 3 -4.07 18.85 11.58
N LEU A 4 -4.95 18.99 10.59
CA LEU A 4 -4.63 18.64 9.19
C LEU A 4 -3.64 19.66 8.61
N ALA A 5 -3.85 20.95 8.87
CA ALA A 5 -2.92 22.00 8.43
C ALA A 5 -1.52 21.81 9.02
N PHE A 6 -1.42 21.48 10.31
CA PHE A 6 -0.13 21.23 10.97
C PHE A 6 0.58 20.00 10.40
N GLY A 7 -0.15 18.91 10.12
CA GLY A 7 0.41 17.71 9.48
C GLY A 7 0.94 18.00 8.07
N VAL A 8 0.21 18.81 7.30
CA VAL A 8 0.59 19.20 5.94
C VAL A 8 1.81 20.15 5.94
N GLU A 9 1.86 21.15 6.82
CA GLU A 9 3.02 22.04 6.96
C GLU A 9 4.28 21.28 7.40
N SER A 10 4.14 20.35 8.34
CA SER A 10 5.24 19.52 8.83
C SER A 10 5.82 18.63 7.73
N LEU A 11 4.94 18.02 6.92
CA LEU A 11 5.34 17.22 5.74
C LEU A 11 6.06 18.07 4.70
N TYR A 12 5.53 19.27 4.41
CA TYR A 12 6.13 20.18 3.42
C TYR A 12 7.55 20.59 3.80
N ILE A 13 7.77 21.00 5.05
CA ILE A 13 9.10 21.42 5.53
C ILE A 13 10.08 20.24 5.51
N PHE A 14 9.63 19.04 5.88
CA PHE A 14 10.49 17.85 5.93
C PHE A 14 10.90 17.36 4.52
N VAL A 15 9.98 17.41 3.55
CA VAL A 15 10.24 17.04 2.15
C VAL A 15 11.14 18.05 1.45
N TRP A 16 10.97 19.35 1.71
CA TRP A 16 11.70 20.40 0.97
C TRP A 16 13.12 20.66 1.51
N LYS A 17 13.42 20.29 2.76
CA LYS A 17 14.77 20.46 3.36
C LYS A 17 15.74 19.32 3.07
N GLN A 18 15.28 18.18 2.54
CA GLN A 18 16.16 17.05 2.23
C GLN A 18 16.70 17.14 0.80
N SER A 19 17.98 16.83 0.64
CA SER A 19 18.58 16.58 -0.67
C SER A 19 17.94 15.35 -1.29
N LEU A 20 17.46 15.46 -2.53
CA LEU A 20 16.91 14.32 -3.27
C LEU A 20 18.01 13.26 -3.48
N ASN A 21 17.81 12.07 -2.92
CA ASN A 21 18.65 10.92 -3.21
C ASN A 21 18.16 10.24 -4.49
N TYR A 22 18.73 10.63 -5.63
CA TYR A 22 18.37 10.08 -6.94
C TYR A 22 18.51 8.55 -7.01
N VAL A 23 19.49 7.97 -6.29
CA VAL A 23 19.69 6.52 -6.23
C VAL A 23 18.51 5.85 -5.54
N ALA A 24 18.07 6.38 -4.40
CA ALA A 24 16.91 5.88 -3.67
C ALA A 24 15.62 5.94 -4.53
N LEU A 25 15.50 7.02 -5.33
CA LEU A 25 14.36 7.24 -6.22
C LEU A 25 14.32 6.21 -7.35
N VAL A 26 15.46 5.92 -7.98
CA VAL A 26 15.57 4.90 -9.03
C VAL A 26 15.32 3.49 -8.46
N ILE A 27 15.90 3.17 -7.31
CA ILE A 27 15.68 1.88 -6.64
C ILE A 27 14.19 1.71 -6.29
N ASN A 28 13.54 2.75 -5.76
CA ASN A 28 12.10 2.76 -5.53
C ASN A 28 11.32 2.50 -6.82
N LEU A 29 11.66 3.20 -7.89
CA LEU A 29 10.94 3.11 -9.16
C LEU A 29 11.03 1.71 -9.79
N ILE A 30 12.18 1.03 -9.68
CA ILE A 30 12.42 -0.26 -10.33
C ILE A 30 12.00 -1.44 -9.44
N THR A 31 12.30 -1.39 -8.14
CA THR A 31 12.08 -2.51 -7.22
C THR A 31 10.60 -2.93 -7.16
N HIS A 32 9.68 -1.97 -7.13
CA HIS A 32 8.26 -2.24 -6.95
C HIS A 32 7.61 -2.92 -8.18
N PRO A 33 7.77 -2.41 -9.41
CA PRO A 33 7.32 -3.11 -10.61
C PRO A 33 7.98 -4.49 -10.78
N MET A 34 9.28 -4.61 -10.50
CA MET A 34 9.99 -5.90 -10.58
C MET A 34 9.45 -6.91 -9.57
N LEU A 35 9.19 -6.48 -8.34
CA LEU A 35 8.57 -7.31 -7.31
C LEU A 35 7.16 -7.75 -7.73
N LEU A 36 6.36 -6.83 -8.26
CA LEU A 36 5.02 -7.15 -8.75
C LEU A 36 5.07 -8.17 -9.89
N LEU A 37 5.99 -7.98 -10.85
CA LEU A 37 6.21 -8.91 -11.95
C LEU A 37 6.66 -10.28 -11.44
N PHE A 38 7.56 -10.33 -10.46
CA PHE A 38 7.98 -11.59 -9.84
C PHE A 38 6.80 -12.30 -9.15
N LEU A 39 5.95 -11.55 -8.44
CA LEU A 39 4.77 -12.12 -7.76
C LEU A 39 3.69 -12.60 -8.74
N THR A 40 3.54 -11.96 -9.90
CA THR A 40 2.43 -12.22 -10.83
C THR A 40 2.83 -13.01 -12.08
N GLY A 41 4.10 -13.02 -12.45
CA GLY A 41 4.60 -13.62 -13.71
C GLY A 41 4.38 -15.13 -13.82
N GLY A 42 4.27 -15.83 -12.70
CA GLY A 42 3.92 -17.27 -12.68
C GLY A 42 2.44 -17.59 -12.96
N LEU A 43 1.60 -16.59 -13.22
CA LEU A 43 0.18 -16.78 -13.48
C LEU A 43 -0.06 -17.27 -14.92
N HIS A 44 -0.34 -18.56 -15.03
CA HIS A 44 -0.71 -19.20 -16.29
C HIS A 44 -2.24 -19.27 -16.44
N ARG A 45 -2.71 -19.09 -17.69
CA ARG A 45 -4.12 -19.26 -18.05
C ARG A 45 -4.60 -20.68 -17.73
N PRO A 46 -5.87 -20.86 -17.29
CA PRO A 46 -6.42 -22.19 -17.06
C PRO A 46 -6.38 -23.03 -18.34
N LYS A 47 -5.97 -24.31 -18.22
CA LYS A 47 -5.91 -25.27 -19.34
C LYS A 47 -7.31 -25.82 -19.67
N ALA A 48 -7.50 -26.43 -20.85
CA ALA A 48 -8.77 -27.01 -21.29
C ALA A 48 -9.43 -27.95 -20.26
N ARG A 49 -8.63 -28.76 -19.55
CA ARG A 49 -9.09 -29.63 -18.44
C ARG A 49 -9.81 -28.86 -17.31
N ASN A 50 -9.48 -27.58 -17.11
CA ASN A 50 -10.16 -26.73 -16.13
C ASN A 50 -11.59 -26.38 -16.58
N THR A 51 -11.78 -26.15 -17.88
CA THR A 51 -13.08 -25.89 -18.50
C THR A 51 -13.97 -27.12 -18.44
N GLU A 52 -13.43 -28.30 -18.78
CA GLU A 52 -14.15 -29.58 -18.65
C GLU A 52 -14.64 -29.81 -17.21
N ARG A 53 -13.78 -29.53 -16.22
CA ARG A 53 -14.13 -29.68 -14.81
C ARG A 53 -15.16 -28.65 -14.34
N ALA A 54 -15.11 -27.43 -14.88
CA ALA A 54 -16.13 -26.42 -14.61
C ALA A 54 -17.50 -26.84 -15.15
N ILE A 55 -17.56 -27.38 -16.38
CA ILE A 55 -18.79 -27.91 -16.98
C ILE A 55 -19.33 -29.09 -16.16
N LEU A 56 -18.46 -30.01 -15.74
CA LEU A 56 -18.85 -31.15 -14.90
C LEU A 56 -19.43 -30.68 -13.55
N LEU A 57 -18.74 -29.79 -12.84
CA LEU A 57 -19.21 -29.28 -11.55
C LEU A 57 -20.52 -28.50 -11.67
N THR A 58 -20.67 -27.65 -12.69
CA THR A 58 -21.91 -26.90 -12.92
C THR A 58 -23.07 -27.82 -13.29
N SER A 59 -22.85 -28.86 -14.10
CA SER A 59 -23.87 -29.88 -14.39
C SER A 59 -24.27 -30.67 -13.13
N ALA A 60 -23.31 -31.06 -12.29
CA ALA A 60 -23.58 -31.81 -11.06
C ALA A 60 -24.45 -30.97 -10.09
N ILE A 61 -24.19 -29.67 -9.98
CA ILE A 61 -25.01 -28.75 -9.18
C ILE A 61 -26.41 -28.60 -9.78
N ALA A 62 -26.51 -28.41 -11.11
CA ALA A 62 -27.80 -28.24 -11.80
C ALA A 62 -28.71 -29.47 -11.72
N PHE A 63 -28.14 -30.68 -11.71
CA PHE A 63 -28.87 -31.95 -11.63
C PHE A 63 -29.02 -32.48 -10.18
N GLY A 64 -28.77 -31.66 -9.16
CA GLY A 64 -29.18 -31.95 -7.79
C GLY A 64 -28.23 -32.84 -6.97
N SER A 65 -26.93 -32.87 -7.27
CA SER A 65 -25.98 -33.50 -6.36
C SER A 65 -25.89 -32.72 -5.04
N THR A 66 -25.97 -33.43 -3.91
CA THR A 66 -25.95 -32.88 -2.56
C THR A 66 -24.58 -32.27 -2.26
N ILE A 67 -24.49 -30.96 -2.35
CA ILE A 67 -23.32 -30.20 -1.88
C ILE A 67 -23.37 -30.20 -0.36
N THR A 68 -22.47 -30.93 0.30
CA THR A 68 -22.35 -30.89 1.75
C THR A 68 -22.02 -29.46 2.19
N PRO A 69 -22.84 -28.80 3.02
CA PRO A 69 -22.53 -27.45 3.49
C PRO A 69 -21.26 -27.50 4.36
N ILE A 70 -20.29 -26.66 4.01
CA ILE A 70 -19.09 -26.48 4.84
C ILE A 70 -19.51 -25.67 6.05
N VAL A 71 -19.69 -26.33 7.19
CA VAL A 71 -19.99 -25.67 8.46
C VAL A 71 -18.69 -25.07 8.99
N ILE A 72 -18.56 -23.74 8.92
CA ILE A 72 -17.44 -23.01 9.53
C ILE A 72 -17.78 -22.80 11.00
N THR A 73 -17.23 -23.65 11.87
CA THR A 73 -17.36 -23.47 13.32
C THR A 73 -16.49 -22.29 13.77
N LYS A 74 -17.06 -21.35 14.51
CA LYS A 74 -16.33 -20.21 15.08
C LYS A 74 -15.41 -20.73 16.19
N GLU A 75 -14.11 -20.83 15.93
CA GLU A 75 -13.14 -21.26 16.95
C GLU A 75 -13.18 -20.33 18.16
N LYS A 76 -13.17 -20.94 19.35
CA LYS A 76 -13.10 -20.19 20.61
C LYS A 76 -11.70 -19.63 20.77
N ARG A 77 -11.61 -18.33 21.06
CA ARG A 77 -10.35 -17.65 21.33
C ARG A 77 -9.72 -18.24 22.60
N GLY A 78 -8.54 -18.82 22.48
CA GLY A 78 -7.80 -19.42 23.60
C GLY A 78 -6.32 -19.05 23.56
N ILE A 79 -5.55 -19.54 24.53
CA ILE A 79 -4.12 -19.22 24.70
C ILE A 79 -3.31 -19.49 23.42
N VAL A 80 -3.61 -20.58 22.71
CA VAL A 80 -2.95 -20.92 21.44
C VAL A 80 -3.20 -19.85 20.37
N THR A 81 -4.42 -19.31 20.29
CA THR A 81 -4.76 -18.22 19.36
C THR A 81 -3.99 -16.95 19.70
N ASP A 82 -3.84 -16.63 20.99
CA ASP A 82 -3.12 -15.44 21.43
C ASP A 82 -1.60 -15.56 21.20
N ILE A 83 -1.03 -16.75 21.41
CA ILE A 83 0.37 -17.04 21.06
C ILE A 83 0.58 -16.89 19.54
N ALA A 84 -0.32 -17.44 18.73
CA ALA A 84 -0.23 -17.33 17.28
C ALA A 84 -0.33 -15.86 16.80
N LEU A 85 -1.21 -15.07 17.41
CA LEU A 85 -1.29 -13.62 17.16
C LEU A 85 -0.02 -12.88 17.57
N GLY A 86 0.55 -13.23 18.73
CA GLY A 86 1.82 -12.67 19.20
C GLY A 86 2.95 -12.93 18.21
N LEU A 87 3.07 -14.17 17.73
CA LEU A 87 4.07 -14.54 16.73
C LEU A 87 3.86 -13.81 15.40
N TYR A 88 2.60 -13.66 14.98
CA TYR A 88 2.24 -12.92 13.78
C TYR A 88 2.68 -11.44 13.84
N PHE A 89 2.42 -10.75 14.95
CA PHE A 89 2.86 -9.36 15.14
C PHE A 89 4.36 -9.23 15.33
N ALA A 90 5.00 -10.20 16.01
CA ALA A 90 6.44 -10.26 16.13
C ALA A 90 7.11 -10.37 14.75
N PHE A 91 6.61 -11.26 13.88
CA PHE A 91 7.11 -11.43 12.53
C PHE A 91 6.95 -10.16 11.69
N LEU A 92 5.80 -9.48 11.81
CA LEU A 92 5.57 -8.18 11.18
C LEU A 92 6.62 -7.15 11.63
N GLY A 93 6.81 -7.01 12.95
CA GLY A 93 7.75 -6.06 13.53
C GLY A 93 9.18 -6.32 13.08
N VAL A 94 9.64 -7.57 13.18
CA VAL A 94 10.98 -8.00 12.72
C VAL A 94 11.17 -7.72 11.24
N SER A 95 10.17 -8.01 10.41
CA SER A 95 10.26 -7.75 8.97
C SER A 95 10.39 -6.25 8.66
N ILE A 96 9.57 -5.41 9.29
CA ILE A 96 9.63 -3.95 9.09
C ILE A 96 10.96 -3.38 9.58
N ILE A 97 11.42 -3.78 10.77
CA ILE A 97 12.72 -3.34 11.32
C ILE A 97 13.85 -3.80 10.41
N GLY A 98 13.81 -5.04 9.91
CA GLY A 98 14.81 -5.58 8.99
C GLY A 98 14.87 -4.79 7.68
N ILE A 99 13.72 -4.46 7.09
CA ILE A 99 13.65 -3.65 5.87
C ILE A 99 14.19 -2.23 6.12
N ILE A 100 13.81 -1.59 7.24
CA ILE A 100 14.32 -0.26 7.61
C ILE A 100 15.84 -0.31 7.81
N GLY A 101 16.36 -1.31 8.51
CA GLY A 101 17.80 -1.51 8.72
C GLY A 101 18.56 -1.68 7.40
N PHE A 102 18.01 -2.49 6.48
CA PHE A 102 18.57 -2.68 5.14
C PHE A 102 18.60 -1.38 4.33
N LEU A 103 17.51 -0.60 4.32
CA LEU A 103 17.45 0.65 3.57
C LEU A 103 18.38 1.73 4.16
N ASN A 104 18.50 1.80 5.49
CA ASN A 104 19.47 2.68 6.15
C ASN A 104 20.92 2.31 5.77
N ALA A 105 21.24 1.01 5.63
CA ALA A 105 22.57 0.58 5.19
C ALA A 105 22.92 1.07 3.77
N ILE A 106 21.91 1.28 2.91
CA ILE A 106 22.06 1.83 1.54
C ILE A 106 21.91 3.37 1.53
N GLN A 107 21.97 4.02 2.70
CA GLN A 107 21.91 5.49 2.84
C GLN A 107 20.59 6.12 2.35
N PHE A 108 19.46 5.41 2.49
CA PHE A 108 18.16 6.02 2.24
C PHE A 108 17.83 7.04 3.33
N HIS A 109 17.25 8.19 2.94
CA HIS A 109 16.70 9.13 3.92
C HIS A 109 15.41 8.58 4.54
N SER A 110 15.07 9.06 5.73
CA SER A 110 13.88 8.58 6.46
C SER A 110 12.57 8.78 5.69
N VAL A 111 12.47 9.83 4.85
CA VAL A 111 11.32 10.04 3.95
C VAL A 111 11.24 8.94 2.91
N ASP A 112 12.37 8.68 2.23
CA ASP A 112 12.46 7.67 1.16
C ASP A 112 12.14 6.26 1.69
N ILE A 113 12.56 5.95 2.92
CA ILE A 113 12.22 4.71 3.62
C ILE A 113 10.71 4.60 3.83
N GLY A 114 10.06 5.68 4.29
CA GLY A 114 8.62 5.71 4.49
C GLY A 114 7.86 5.48 3.19
N ILE A 115 8.26 6.14 2.10
CA ILE A 115 7.69 5.97 0.76
C ILE A 115 7.93 4.54 0.25
N PHE A 116 9.15 4.02 0.39
CA PHE A 116 9.49 2.66 -0.02
C PHE A 116 8.61 1.63 0.70
N LEU A 117 8.50 1.72 2.04
CA LEU A 117 7.66 0.81 2.82
C LEU A 117 6.20 0.86 2.40
N LEU A 118 5.67 2.05 2.15
CA LEU A 118 4.30 2.23 1.70
C LEU A 118 4.05 1.51 0.36
N PHE A 119 4.91 1.74 -0.64
CA PHE A 119 4.79 1.06 -1.92
C PHE A 119 5.03 -0.44 -1.82
N LEU A 120 5.98 -0.88 -1.01
CA LEU A 120 6.26 -2.31 -0.78
C LEU A 120 5.02 -3.03 -0.25
N LEU A 121 4.38 -2.49 0.79
CA LEU A 121 3.18 -3.08 1.39
C LEU A 121 2.01 -3.12 0.39
N LEU A 122 1.82 -2.06 -0.40
CA LEU A 122 0.80 -2.02 -1.44
C LEU A 122 1.08 -3.04 -2.55
N VAL A 123 2.32 -3.15 -3.02
CA VAL A 123 2.71 -4.10 -4.08
C VAL A 123 2.57 -5.55 -3.62
N LEU A 124 2.97 -5.86 -2.38
CA LEU A 124 2.75 -7.17 -1.78
C LEU A 124 1.25 -7.52 -1.75
N TYR A 125 0.42 -6.57 -1.31
CA TYR A 125 -1.03 -6.74 -1.31
C TYR A 125 -1.61 -6.92 -2.72
N PHE A 126 -1.25 -6.09 -3.69
CA PHE A 126 -1.76 -6.19 -5.06
C PHE A 126 -1.30 -7.47 -5.74
N GLY A 127 -0.03 -7.85 -5.59
CA GLY A 127 0.49 -9.10 -6.10
C GLY A 127 -0.29 -10.30 -5.55
N PHE A 128 -0.56 -10.30 -4.25
CA PHE A 128 -1.43 -11.31 -3.62
C PHE A 128 -2.86 -11.26 -4.16
N ARG A 129 -3.49 -10.08 -4.25
CA ARG A 129 -4.87 -9.90 -4.75
C ARG A 129 -5.04 -10.41 -6.18
N ILE A 130 -4.11 -10.07 -7.09
CA ILE A 130 -4.12 -10.52 -8.48
C ILE A 130 -4.03 -12.05 -8.52
N ARG A 131 -3.08 -12.60 -7.76
CA ARG A 131 -2.83 -14.04 -7.68
C ARG A 131 -4.03 -14.81 -7.12
N SER A 132 -4.59 -14.39 -5.99
CA SER A 132 -5.78 -15.02 -5.41
C SER A 132 -6.97 -14.98 -6.36
N SER A 133 -7.12 -13.90 -7.13
CA SER A 133 -8.17 -13.78 -8.15
C SER A 133 -7.99 -14.81 -9.27
N ALA A 134 -6.76 -15.03 -9.72
CA ALA A 134 -6.46 -16.06 -10.71
C ALA A 134 -6.64 -17.49 -10.15
N TYR A 135 -6.30 -17.73 -8.87
CA TYR A 135 -6.52 -19.04 -8.23
C TYR A 135 -7.99 -19.41 -8.09
N ARG A 136 -8.86 -18.44 -7.79
CA ARG A 136 -10.31 -18.69 -7.73
C ARG A 136 -10.89 -19.20 -9.05
N MET A 137 -10.20 -18.98 -10.18
CA MET A 137 -10.62 -19.47 -11.50
C MET A 137 -10.07 -20.87 -11.83
N ARG A 138 -9.28 -21.47 -10.94
CA ARG A 138 -8.73 -22.83 -11.10
C ARG A 138 -9.60 -23.85 -10.36
N PHE A 139 -10.35 -24.64 -11.11
CA PHE A 139 -11.14 -25.79 -10.64
C PHE A 139 -10.33 -27.09 -10.56
N SER A 140 -9.11 -27.11 -11.09
CA SER A 140 -8.19 -28.25 -10.97
C SER A 140 -7.34 -28.16 -9.70
N SER A 141 -7.26 -29.26 -8.93
CA SER A 141 -6.39 -29.43 -7.77
C SER A 141 -4.91 -29.52 -8.18
N THR A 142 -4.31 -28.41 -8.59
CA THR A 142 -2.85 -28.34 -8.72
C THR A 142 -2.27 -28.25 -7.32
N LYS A 143 -1.36 -29.16 -6.96
CA LYS A 143 -0.61 -29.09 -5.70
C LYS A 143 0.13 -27.74 -5.67
N GLU A 144 -0.18 -26.90 -4.70
CA GLU A 144 0.67 -25.75 -4.42
C GLU A 144 2.03 -26.23 -3.91
N SER A 145 3.10 -25.55 -4.33
CA SER A 145 4.45 -25.85 -3.83
C SER A 145 4.54 -25.49 -2.36
N PHE A 146 5.01 -26.40 -1.51
CA PHE A 146 5.19 -26.19 -0.07
C PHE A 146 5.99 -24.90 0.23
N LEU A 147 7.08 -24.67 -0.54
CA LEU A 147 7.89 -23.45 -0.42
C LEU A 147 7.07 -22.19 -0.66
N ARG A 148 6.11 -22.23 -1.58
CA ARG A 148 5.28 -21.09 -1.91
C ARG A 148 4.27 -20.79 -0.81
N THR A 149 3.63 -21.83 -0.28
CA THR A 149 2.73 -21.70 0.88
C THR A 149 3.46 -21.11 2.08
N LEU A 150 4.71 -21.55 2.33
CA LEU A 150 5.55 -21.00 3.39
C LEU A 150 5.88 -19.52 3.16
N MET A 151 6.29 -19.14 1.94
CA MET A 151 6.54 -17.74 1.60
C MET A 151 5.28 -16.86 1.74
N GLU A 152 4.13 -17.35 1.31
CA GLU A 152 2.86 -16.62 1.45
C GLU A 152 2.47 -16.46 2.94
N LEU A 153 2.71 -17.47 3.77
CA LEU A 153 2.48 -17.40 5.21
C LEU A 153 3.38 -16.35 5.88
N LEU A 154 4.66 -16.32 5.51
CA LEU A 154 5.63 -15.33 6.02
C LEU A 154 5.27 -13.91 5.55
N LEU A 155 4.86 -13.73 4.30
CA LEU A 155 4.48 -12.41 3.78
C LEU A 155 3.09 -11.95 4.26
N LEU A 156 2.26 -12.85 4.80
CA LEU A 156 0.88 -12.59 5.18
C LEU A 156 0.71 -11.39 6.13
N PRO A 157 1.58 -11.16 7.13
CA PRO A 157 1.47 -9.99 8.00
C PRO A 157 1.65 -8.68 7.23
N LEU A 158 2.63 -8.61 6.32
CA LEU A 158 2.88 -7.43 5.50
C LEU A 158 1.73 -7.21 4.50
N ILE A 159 1.27 -8.28 3.85
CA ILE A 159 0.12 -8.26 2.95
C ILE A 159 -1.13 -7.72 3.67
N SER A 160 -1.33 -8.10 4.93
CA SER A 160 -2.49 -7.67 5.72
C SER A 160 -2.44 -6.18 6.06
N VAL A 161 -1.25 -5.64 6.35
CA VAL A 161 -1.07 -4.18 6.52
C VAL A 161 -1.33 -3.47 5.19
N GLY A 162 -0.78 -3.97 4.07
CA GLY A 162 -1.05 -3.42 2.74
C GLY A 162 -2.53 -3.44 2.36
N ARG A 163 -3.25 -4.52 2.71
CA ARG A 163 -4.71 -4.63 2.55
C ARG A 163 -5.43 -3.56 3.38
N TRP A 164 -5.07 -3.45 4.66
CA TRP A 164 -5.67 -2.46 5.55
C TRP A 164 -5.48 -1.04 5.01
N MET A 165 -4.28 -0.73 4.52
CA MET A 165 -3.97 0.54 3.85
C MET A 165 -4.88 0.72 2.63
N SER A 166 -4.90 -0.23 1.69
CA SER A 166 -5.70 -0.13 0.46
C SER A 166 -7.19 0.13 0.73
N LEU A 167 -7.77 -0.52 1.75
CA LEU A 167 -9.19 -0.34 2.11
C LEU A 167 -9.45 1.01 2.79
N ARG A 168 -8.50 1.52 3.57
CA ARG A 168 -8.60 2.85 4.18
C ARG A 168 -8.45 3.96 3.14
N PHE A 169 -7.55 3.77 2.18
CA PHE A 169 -7.31 4.69 1.08
C PHE A 169 -8.47 4.73 0.07
N GLU A 170 -9.26 3.68 -0.10
CA GLU A 170 -10.46 3.70 -0.97
C GLU A 170 -11.53 4.70 -0.51
N ASN A 171 -11.58 4.99 0.81
CA ASN A 171 -12.52 5.95 1.39
C ASN A 171 -12.00 7.39 1.38
N ILE A 172 -10.71 7.59 1.08
CA ILE A 172 -10.10 8.90 0.94
C ILE A 172 -10.06 9.15 -0.55
N ASN A 173 -10.73 10.18 -1.05
CA ASN A 173 -10.62 10.55 -2.44
C ASN A 173 -9.21 11.11 -2.67
N ILE A 174 -8.21 10.24 -2.85
CA ILE A 174 -6.79 10.60 -2.96
C ILE A 174 -6.60 11.61 -4.09
N ALA A 175 -7.39 11.50 -5.17
CA ALA A 175 -7.39 12.48 -6.24
C ALA A 175 -7.75 13.88 -5.73
N VAL A 176 -8.80 14.01 -4.91
CA VAL A 176 -9.18 15.29 -4.29
C VAL A 176 -8.14 15.76 -3.28
N LEU A 177 -7.62 14.88 -2.42
CA LEU A 177 -6.56 15.24 -1.45
C LEU A 177 -5.29 15.76 -2.15
N VAL A 178 -4.85 15.07 -3.21
CA VAL A 178 -3.69 15.46 -4.02
C VAL A 178 -4.00 16.75 -4.77
N LEU A 179 -5.17 16.88 -5.38
CA LEU A 179 -5.59 18.09 -6.10
C LEU A 179 -5.65 19.31 -5.18
N ASP A 180 -6.25 19.17 -4.00
CA ASP A 180 -6.28 20.21 -2.97
C ASP A 180 -4.85 20.55 -2.52
N PHE A 181 -3.98 19.57 -2.30
CA PHE A 181 -2.59 19.87 -1.95
C PHE A 181 -1.84 20.60 -3.07
N PHE A 182 -1.92 20.12 -4.32
CA PHE A 182 -1.20 20.69 -5.47
C PHE A 182 -1.76 22.02 -5.95
N ILE A 183 -3.03 22.33 -5.68
CA ILE A 183 -3.66 23.60 -6.09
C ILE A 183 -3.82 24.53 -4.89
N GLU A 184 -4.48 24.10 -3.82
CA GLU A 184 -4.90 24.94 -2.70
C GLU A 184 -3.71 25.47 -1.86
N VAL A 185 -2.69 24.64 -1.60
CA VAL A 185 -1.48 25.08 -0.86
C VAL A 185 -0.69 26.14 -1.62
N PRO A 186 -0.26 25.94 -2.88
CA PRO A 186 0.47 26.97 -3.62
C PRO A 186 -0.36 28.22 -3.89
N PHE A 187 -1.67 28.07 -4.14
CA PHE A 187 -2.55 29.22 -4.32
C PHE A 187 -2.67 30.07 -3.05
N ARG A 188 -2.80 29.45 -1.87
CA ARG A 188 -2.76 30.18 -0.58
C ARG A 188 -1.44 30.90 -0.35
N LEU A 189 -0.33 30.26 -0.72
CA LEU A 189 1.00 30.86 -0.65
C LEU A 189 1.11 32.11 -1.54
N LEU A 190 0.58 32.02 -2.76
CA LEU A 190 0.52 33.13 -3.70
C LEU A 190 -0.33 34.29 -3.16
N LEU A 191 -1.53 34.00 -2.62
CA LEU A 191 -2.38 35.03 -2.02
C LEU A 191 -1.69 35.71 -0.84
N ARG A 192 -1.04 34.94 0.04
CA ARG A 192 -0.29 35.49 1.18
C ARG A 192 0.90 36.35 0.71
N PHE A 193 1.56 35.98 -0.38
CA PHE A 193 2.60 36.81 -1.01
C PHE A 193 2.02 38.13 -1.53
N LEU A 194 0.88 38.09 -2.23
CA LEU A 194 0.20 39.30 -2.73
C LEU A 194 -0.19 40.24 -1.59
N ASP A 195 -0.72 39.72 -0.49
CA ASP A 195 -1.04 40.51 0.71
C ASP A 195 0.21 41.19 1.33
N ILE A 196 1.34 40.50 1.36
CA ILE A 196 2.60 41.07 1.85
C ILE A 196 3.08 42.16 0.88
N PHE A 197 2.97 41.90 -0.42
CA PHE A 197 3.40 42.83 -1.47
C PHE A 197 2.58 44.12 -1.48
N THR A 198 1.24 44.04 -1.36
CA THR A 198 0.37 45.21 -1.27
C THR A 198 0.66 46.05 -0.03
N ARG A 199 0.85 45.42 1.14
CA ARG A 199 1.25 46.13 2.36
C ARG A 199 2.62 46.81 2.23
N LEU A 200 3.54 46.21 1.48
CA LEU A 200 4.85 46.82 1.21
C LEU A 200 4.72 48.06 0.31
N LEU A 201 3.87 47.98 -0.72
CA LEU A 201 3.54 49.11 -1.60
C LEU A 201 2.86 50.25 -0.84
N GLU A 202 1.89 49.93 0.03
CA GLU A 202 1.24 50.92 0.90
C GLU A 202 2.27 51.61 1.80
N ARG A 203 3.14 50.85 2.48
CA ARG A 203 4.24 51.42 3.29
C ARG A 203 5.16 52.33 2.49
N LYS A 204 5.56 51.90 1.29
CA LYS A 204 6.43 52.69 0.41
C LYS A 204 5.74 53.96 -0.07
N ARG A 205 4.44 53.91 -0.35
CA ARG A 205 3.65 55.08 -0.70
C ARG A 205 3.57 56.04 0.48
N ASP A 206 3.28 55.55 1.68
CA ASP A 206 3.12 56.42 2.86
C ASP A 206 4.46 57.07 3.30
N GLU A 207 5.61 56.40 3.07
CA GLU A 207 6.96 57.00 3.20
C GLU A 207 7.20 58.17 2.24
N ILE A 208 6.57 58.19 1.06
CA ILE A 208 6.75 59.26 0.06
C ILE A 208 5.89 60.50 0.39
N TYR A 209 4.74 60.30 1.05
CA TYR A 209 3.78 61.37 1.35
C TYR A 209 3.90 61.94 2.77
N THR A 210 4.75 61.36 3.62
CA THR A 210 5.04 61.90 4.95
C THR A 210 6.45 62.52 4.92
N PRO A 211 6.59 63.85 5.09
CA PRO A 211 7.89 64.53 5.09
C PRO A 211 8.77 64.15 6.29
#